data_AF-A0A964RV87-F1
#
_entry.id   AF-A0A964RV87-F1
#
_cell.length_a   1.000
_cell.length_b   1.000
_cell.length_c   1.000
_cell.angle_alpha   90.00
_cell.angle_beta   90.00
_cell.angle_gamma   90.00
#
_symmetry.space_group_name_H-M   'P 1'
#
loop_
_entity.id
_entity.type
_entity.pdbx_description
1 polymer ?
#
loop_
_entity_poly.entity_id
_entity_poly.type
_entity_poly.pdbx_seq_one_letter_code
_entity_poly.pdbx_strand_id
1 'polypeptide(L)'
;MKKISKYLYHILFLITGIVNAQDFTTVDNTVKAYPKFTDIDKLTAQINKDFKKDGQKARALFTWIALNIKYDLAAYGVNEQPVVFSYSSEAEKIQKQKKFKEDLAVKTIRTKKGVCEGYSTLYLVAAEKLGLETVMIPGTSKSHQMHIGKAPGRSDHTWNAVKINGEWKLLDTTWGAGVVTGEKPAFNFKFNDGYFFTEPDKFFLNHYPDDEKWLLTKKTANDFANLPLYYGNYLMGNYDFISPKMGTFTDKKYNVIPFKIANLKAGDAVHYAFSKDRKIVAVNEPLNGDTIAFDVPLDASSNGTLTIYINQKSVAAYRINR
;
A
#
# COMPACT_ATOMS: atom_id res chain seq x y z
N MET A 1 26.57 52.53 -30.89
CA MET A 1 25.48 51.69 -30.34
C MET A 1 24.91 50.80 -31.46
N LYS A 2 25.04 49.47 -31.34
CA LYS A 2 24.24 48.37 -31.98
C LYS A 2 25.13 47.11 -32.01
N LYS A 3 25.15 46.38 -30.89
CA LYS A 3 24.49 45.07 -30.64
C LYS A 3 25.14 43.89 -31.39
N ILE A 4 26.06 43.23 -30.69
CA ILE A 4 26.60 41.90 -31.00
C ILE A 4 25.49 40.87 -30.69
N SER A 5 25.06 40.12 -31.71
CA SER A 5 24.15 38.99 -31.55
C SER A 5 24.93 37.77 -31.01
N LYS A 6 24.66 37.36 -29.78
CA LYS A 6 25.08 36.06 -29.23
C LYS A 6 23.97 35.05 -29.51
N TYR A 7 24.21 34.10 -30.41
CA TYR A 7 23.39 32.91 -30.52
C TYR A 7 23.74 31.96 -29.36
N LEU A 8 22.82 31.83 -28.42
CA LEU A 8 22.87 30.88 -27.32
C LEU A 8 22.18 29.59 -27.80
N TYR A 9 22.96 28.55 -28.12
CA TYR A 9 22.41 27.23 -28.40
C TYR A 9 21.95 26.60 -27.08
N HIS A 10 20.64 26.63 -26.82
CA HIS A 10 20.02 25.82 -25.79
C HIS A 10 19.96 24.37 -26.28
N ILE A 11 20.89 23.53 -25.82
CA ILE A 11 20.78 22.09 -25.93
C ILE A 11 19.70 21.65 -24.95
N LEU A 12 18.50 21.39 -25.47
CA LEU A 12 17.40 20.79 -24.73
C LEU A 12 17.71 19.28 -24.59
N PHE A 13 18.30 18.88 -23.47
CA PHE A 13 18.38 17.45 -23.10
C PHE A 13 16.97 16.98 -22.71
N LEU A 14 16.22 16.49 -23.69
CA LEU A 14 15.04 15.66 -23.47
C LEU A 14 15.52 14.30 -22.92
N ILE A 15 15.67 14.23 -21.60
CA ILE A 15 15.76 12.94 -20.90
C ILE A 15 14.35 12.35 -20.95
N THR A 16 14.05 11.61 -22.00
CA THR A 16 12.90 10.71 -22.02
C THR A 16 13.20 9.58 -21.04
N GLY A 17 12.76 9.76 -19.79
CA GLY A 17 12.74 8.68 -18.82
C GLY A 17 11.80 7.59 -19.33
N ILE A 18 12.36 6.51 -19.86
CA ILE A 18 11.59 5.30 -20.14
C ILE A 18 11.25 4.72 -18.78
N VAL A 19 10.03 5.01 -18.31
CA VAL A 19 9.43 4.29 -17.18
C VAL A 19 9.15 2.88 -17.68
N ASN A 20 10.12 1.98 -17.51
CA ASN A 20 9.90 0.55 -17.72
C ASN A 20 9.00 0.07 -16.59
N ALA A 21 7.69 0.04 -16.82
CA ALA A 21 6.79 -0.78 -16.02
C ALA A 21 7.30 -2.23 -16.16
N GLN A 22 7.91 -2.77 -15.11
CA GLN A 22 8.38 -4.15 -15.12
C GLN A 22 7.16 -5.06 -15.05
N ASP A 23 6.88 -5.76 -16.15
CA ASP A 23 5.89 -6.83 -16.15
C ASP A 23 6.43 -8.03 -15.35
N PHE A 24 5.79 -8.27 -14.20
CA PHE A 24 6.15 -9.34 -13.28
C PHE A 24 5.35 -10.62 -13.49
N THR A 25 4.47 -10.68 -14.50
CA THR A 25 3.59 -11.83 -14.74
C THR A 25 4.34 -13.16 -14.82
N THR A 26 5.51 -13.18 -15.47
CA THR A 26 6.34 -14.39 -15.58
C THR A 26 6.93 -14.82 -14.22
N VAL A 27 7.33 -13.86 -13.39
CA VAL A 27 7.83 -14.13 -12.03
C VAL A 27 6.70 -14.72 -11.19
N ASP A 28 5.52 -14.09 -11.23
CA ASP A 28 4.36 -14.50 -10.44
C ASP A 28 3.88 -15.90 -10.82
N ASN A 29 3.81 -16.21 -12.11
CA ASN A 29 3.37 -17.52 -12.58
C ASN A 29 4.34 -18.63 -12.17
N THR A 30 5.65 -18.36 -12.26
CA THR A 30 6.69 -19.28 -11.77
C THR A 30 6.54 -19.53 -10.26
N VAL A 31 6.38 -18.47 -9.47
CA VAL A 31 6.30 -18.57 -8.00
C VAL A 31 4.99 -19.21 -7.53
N LYS A 32 3.88 -19.00 -8.23
CA LYS A 32 2.61 -19.70 -7.96
C LYS A 32 2.74 -21.22 -8.09
N ALA A 33 3.65 -21.69 -8.95
CA ALA A 33 3.92 -23.11 -9.15
C ALA A 33 4.91 -23.70 -8.13
N TYR A 34 5.49 -22.89 -7.23
CA TYR A 34 6.41 -23.38 -6.22
C TYR A 34 5.73 -24.33 -5.23
N PRO A 35 6.48 -25.30 -4.68
CA PRO A 35 6.00 -26.07 -3.55
C PRO A 35 5.83 -25.18 -2.31
N LYS A 36 5.10 -25.69 -1.32
CA LYS A 36 5.02 -25.03 -0.01
C LYS A 36 6.37 -25.14 0.70
N PHE A 37 7.05 -24.01 0.89
CA PHE A 37 8.25 -23.93 1.75
C PHE A 37 7.91 -23.64 3.20
N THR A 38 8.54 -24.30 4.15
CA THR A 38 8.50 -23.96 5.59
C THR A 38 9.87 -23.53 6.12
N ASP A 39 10.81 -23.35 5.21
CA ASP A 39 12.24 -23.11 5.46
C ASP A 39 12.71 -21.99 4.54
N ILE A 40 13.34 -20.96 5.13
CA ILE A 40 13.73 -19.73 4.43
C ILE A 40 14.88 -20.02 3.45
N ASP A 41 15.81 -20.91 3.81
CA ASP A 41 16.96 -21.24 2.97
C ASP A 41 16.52 -22.01 1.72
N LYS A 42 15.56 -22.94 1.86
CA LYS A 42 14.98 -23.63 0.70
C LYS A 42 14.22 -22.69 -0.23
N LEU A 43 13.44 -21.76 0.32
CA LEU A 43 12.72 -20.75 -0.47
C LEU A 43 13.70 -19.86 -1.24
N THR A 44 14.69 -19.30 -0.55
CA THR A 44 15.65 -18.36 -1.15
C THR A 44 16.59 -19.06 -2.15
N ALA A 45 16.96 -20.32 -1.91
CA ALA A 45 17.70 -21.13 -2.88
C ALA A 45 16.90 -21.35 -4.17
N GLN A 46 15.60 -21.66 -4.08
CA GLN A 46 14.73 -21.80 -5.25
C GLN A 46 14.62 -20.48 -6.02
N ILE A 47 14.41 -19.36 -5.32
CA ILE A 47 14.34 -18.03 -5.95
C ILE A 47 15.66 -17.68 -6.67
N ASN A 48 16.82 -17.92 -6.02
CA ASN A 48 18.13 -17.66 -6.63
C ASN A 48 18.43 -18.56 -7.84
N LYS A 49 17.86 -19.77 -7.87
CA LYS A 49 17.94 -20.66 -9.03
C LYS A 49 17.21 -20.07 -10.22
N ASP A 50 15.96 -19.65 -10.03
CA ASP A 50 15.06 -19.24 -11.12
C ASP A 50 15.25 -17.78 -11.56
N PHE A 51 15.67 -16.89 -10.65
CA PHE A 51 15.77 -15.46 -10.92
C PHE A 51 17.17 -14.92 -10.63
N LYS A 52 17.71 -14.15 -11.59
CA LYS A 52 19.04 -13.54 -11.49
C LYS A 52 19.00 -12.05 -11.17
N LYS A 53 17.99 -11.33 -11.67
CA LYS A 53 17.86 -9.89 -11.45
C LYS A 53 17.24 -9.61 -10.07
N ASP A 54 17.79 -8.64 -9.36
CA ASP A 54 17.35 -8.28 -8.00
C ASP A 54 15.86 -7.92 -7.94
N GLY A 55 15.35 -7.15 -8.91
CA GLY A 55 13.92 -6.83 -8.98
C GLY A 55 13.02 -8.07 -9.12
N GLN A 56 13.46 -9.08 -9.85
CA GLN A 56 12.72 -10.35 -9.99
C GLN A 56 12.77 -11.17 -8.70
N LYS A 57 13.93 -11.20 -8.01
CA LYS A 57 14.06 -11.85 -6.70
C LYS A 57 13.16 -11.19 -5.64
N ALA A 58 13.16 -9.85 -5.60
CA ALA A 58 12.28 -9.07 -4.73
C ALA A 58 10.79 -9.39 -5.01
N ARG A 59 10.40 -9.41 -6.29
CA ARG A 59 9.02 -9.77 -6.68
C ARG A 59 8.67 -11.20 -6.31
N ALA A 60 9.59 -12.13 -6.54
CA ALA A 60 9.36 -13.54 -6.24
C ALA A 60 9.10 -13.74 -4.75
N LEU A 61 9.89 -13.08 -3.90
CA LEU A 61 9.71 -13.11 -2.46
C LEU A 61 8.39 -12.46 -2.03
N PHE A 62 8.07 -11.25 -2.54
CA PHE A 62 6.80 -10.58 -2.27
C PHE A 62 5.61 -11.49 -2.61
N THR A 63 5.63 -12.05 -3.82
CA THR A 63 4.55 -12.90 -4.33
C THR A 63 4.40 -14.16 -3.52
N TRP A 64 5.51 -14.82 -3.20
CA TRP A 64 5.45 -16.04 -2.40
C TRP A 64 4.87 -15.78 -1.01
N ILE A 65 5.34 -14.73 -0.32
CA ILE A 65 4.84 -14.37 1.02
C ILE A 65 3.34 -14.04 0.94
N ALA A 66 2.94 -13.17 0.02
CA ALA A 66 1.56 -12.71 -0.14
C ALA A 66 0.58 -13.85 -0.44
N LEU A 67 1.02 -14.90 -1.13
CA LEU A 67 0.19 -16.06 -1.47
C LEU A 67 0.19 -17.16 -0.40
N ASN A 68 1.15 -17.15 0.54
CA ASN A 68 1.37 -18.30 1.43
C ASN A 68 1.24 -17.98 2.92
N ILE A 69 1.32 -16.72 3.34
CA ILE A 69 1.18 -16.33 4.74
C ILE A 69 -0.22 -15.78 4.95
N LYS A 70 -0.93 -16.27 5.97
CA LYS A 70 -2.26 -15.78 6.38
C LYS A 70 -2.12 -14.74 7.49
N TYR A 71 -2.97 -13.73 7.47
CA TYR A 71 -2.99 -12.75 8.56
C TYR A 71 -3.52 -13.40 9.84
N ASP A 72 -2.78 -13.26 10.94
CA ASP A 72 -3.12 -13.86 12.23
C ASP A 72 -4.03 -12.94 13.04
N LEU A 73 -5.33 -13.02 12.77
CA LEU A 73 -6.35 -12.25 13.48
C LEU A 73 -6.44 -12.56 14.97
N ALA A 74 -6.03 -13.76 15.40
CA ALA A 74 -6.07 -14.15 16.81
C ALA A 74 -4.92 -13.53 17.60
N ALA A 75 -3.77 -13.32 16.95
CA ALA A 75 -2.66 -12.56 17.52
C ALA A 75 -2.89 -11.04 17.43
N TYR A 76 -3.63 -10.58 16.42
CA TYR A 76 -3.98 -9.17 16.27
C TYR A 76 -4.88 -8.68 17.41
N GLY A 77 -4.44 -7.65 18.15
CA GLY A 77 -5.17 -7.09 19.30
C GLY A 77 -4.91 -7.79 20.63
N VAL A 78 -4.08 -8.84 20.65
CA VAL A 78 -3.47 -9.32 21.90
C VAL A 78 -2.38 -8.33 22.27
N ASN A 79 -2.45 -7.74 23.47
CA ASN A 79 -1.38 -6.95 24.04
C ASN A 79 -0.22 -7.89 24.40
N GLU A 80 0.52 -8.37 23.39
CA GLU A 80 1.80 -9.01 23.64
C GLU A 80 2.70 -7.96 24.30
N GLN A 81 3.24 -8.29 25.47
CA GLN A 81 4.18 -7.43 26.16
C GLN A 81 5.37 -7.18 25.22
N PRO A 82 5.86 -5.93 25.11
CA PRO A 82 7.02 -5.66 24.30
C PRO A 82 8.16 -6.57 24.77
N VAL A 83 8.87 -7.17 23.81
CA VAL A 83 10.00 -8.05 24.12
C VAL A 83 11.13 -7.19 24.68
N VAL A 84 11.24 -7.15 26.00
CA VAL A 84 12.31 -6.45 26.71
C VAL A 84 13.45 -7.42 26.95
N PHE A 85 14.64 -7.08 26.44
CA PHE A 85 15.87 -7.79 26.73
C PHE A 85 16.92 -6.80 27.26
N SER A 86 17.68 -7.21 28.27
CA SER A 86 18.85 -6.46 28.73
C SER A 86 20.03 -6.71 27.79
N TYR A 87 20.96 -5.77 27.73
CA TYR A 87 22.22 -5.88 26.98
C TYR A 87 23.31 -5.08 27.71
N SER A 88 24.55 -5.54 27.58
CA SER A 88 25.74 -4.95 28.20
C SER A 88 26.60 -4.15 27.21
N SER A 89 26.35 -4.30 25.91
CA SER A 89 27.03 -3.56 24.83
C SER A 89 26.11 -3.38 23.62
N GLU A 90 26.43 -2.41 22.75
CA GLU A 90 25.68 -2.18 21.51
C GLU A 90 25.80 -3.38 20.55
N ALA A 91 26.96 -4.06 20.53
CA ALA A 91 27.15 -5.26 19.72
C ALA A 91 26.23 -6.40 20.16
N GLU A 92 26.08 -6.61 21.46
CA GLU A 92 25.16 -7.63 22.01
C GLU A 92 23.71 -7.30 21.68
N LYS A 93 23.32 -6.03 21.78
CA LYS A 93 21.98 -5.56 21.41
C LYS A 93 21.68 -5.85 19.94
N ILE A 94 22.59 -5.52 19.03
CA ILE A 94 22.44 -5.80 17.59
C ILE A 94 22.28 -7.31 17.34
N GLN A 95 23.10 -8.15 17.98
CA GLN A 95 22.98 -9.61 17.84
C GLN A 95 21.63 -10.13 18.34
N LYS A 96 21.17 -9.67 19.51
CA LYS A 96 19.86 -10.06 20.06
C LYS A 96 18.70 -9.63 19.17
N GLN A 97 18.74 -8.41 18.62
CA GLN A 97 17.75 -7.92 17.66
C GLN A 97 17.74 -8.75 16.38
N LYS A 98 18.91 -9.08 15.84
CA LYS A 98 19.03 -9.94 14.66
C LYS A 98 18.44 -11.33 14.93
N LYS A 99 18.80 -11.95 16.05
CA LYS A 99 18.28 -13.27 16.44
C LYS A 99 16.76 -13.27 16.61
N PHE A 100 16.21 -12.22 17.24
CA PHE A 100 14.77 -12.07 17.38
C PHE A 100 14.05 -12.02 16.03
N LYS A 101 14.58 -11.23 15.08
CA LYS A 101 14.05 -11.14 13.71
C LYS A 101 14.13 -12.48 12.98
N GLU A 102 15.26 -13.19 13.10
CA GLU A 102 15.42 -14.53 12.51
C GLU A 102 14.38 -15.52 13.08
N ASP A 103 14.19 -15.52 14.40
CA ASP A 103 13.20 -16.39 15.07
C ASP A 103 11.77 -16.06 14.65
N LEU A 104 11.42 -14.79 14.53
CA LEU A 104 10.12 -14.35 14.05
C LEU A 104 9.89 -14.77 12.60
N ALA A 105 10.88 -14.56 11.71
CA ALA A 105 10.79 -14.99 10.32
C ALA A 105 10.60 -16.52 10.21
N VAL A 106 11.37 -17.30 10.97
CA VAL A 106 11.25 -18.77 11.04
C VAL A 106 9.87 -19.18 11.57
N LYS A 107 9.36 -18.52 12.60
CA LYS A 107 8.00 -18.74 13.11
C LYS A 107 6.98 -18.49 12.00
N THR A 108 7.01 -17.32 11.35
CA THR A 108 6.04 -16.92 10.32
C THR A 108 6.02 -17.88 9.13
N ILE A 109 7.19 -18.26 8.59
CA ILE A 109 7.23 -19.17 7.44
C ILE A 109 6.75 -20.58 7.81
N ARG A 110 7.05 -21.06 9.03
CA ARG A 110 6.68 -22.40 9.50
C ARG A 110 5.20 -22.50 9.83
N THR A 111 4.63 -21.51 10.51
CA THR A 111 3.20 -21.48 10.88
C THR A 111 2.30 -21.04 9.74
N LYS A 112 2.87 -20.42 8.70
CA LYS A 112 2.13 -19.79 7.59
C LYS A 112 1.20 -18.68 8.06
N LYS A 113 1.54 -18.03 9.17
CA LYS A 113 0.73 -17.02 9.82
C LYS A 113 1.58 -15.93 10.45
N GLY A 114 1.09 -14.69 10.43
CA GLY A 114 1.70 -13.57 11.14
C GLY A 114 0.82 -12.32 11.11
N VAL A 115 1.18 -11.33 11.91
CA VAL A 115 0.72 -9.93 11.76
C VAL A 115 1.75 -9.16 10.92
N CYS A 116 1.51 -7.86 10.67
CA CYS A 116 2.36 -7.04 9.80
C CYS A 116 3.87 -7.14 10.09
N GLU A 117 4.27 -7.20 11.36
CA GLU A 117 5.67 -7.39 11.77
C GLU A 117 6.23 -8.75 11.30
N GLY A 118 5.45 -9.83 11.37
CA GLY A 118 5.88 -11.15 10.90
C GLY A 118 6.06 -11.21 9.38
N TYR A 119 5.15 -10.59 8.62
CA TYR A 119 5.27 -10.47 7.17
C TYR A 119 6.51 -9.65 6.76
N SER A 120 6.68 -8.48 7.35
CA SER A 120 7.76 -7.56 7.00
C SER A 120 9.12 -8.07 7.47
N THR A 121 9.17 -8.79 8.60
CA THR A 121 10.38 -9.47 9.08
C THR A 121 10.74 -10.67 8.21
N LEU A 122 9.76 -11.48 7.78
CA LEU A 122 10.03 -12.58 6.85
C LEU A 122 10.58 -12.07 5.53
N TYR A 123 10.02 -10.97 4.99
CA TYR A 123 10.56 -10.33 3.78
C TYR A 123 11.98 -9.83 4.01
N LEU A 124 12.25 -9.13 5.13
CA LEU A 124 13.58 -8.63 5.49
C LEU A 124 14.63 -9.75 5.48
N VAL A 125 14.44 -10.78 6.30
CA VAL A 125 15.41 -11.88 6.49
C VAL A 125 15.64 -12.66 5.20
N ALA A 126 14.57 -12.93 4.44
CA ALA A 126 14.70 -13.67 3.18
C ALA A 126 15.35 -12.81 2.07
N ALA A 127 15.07 -11.51 2.01
CA ALA A 127 15.68 -10.60 1.04
C ALA A 127 17.18 -10.43 1.30
N GLU A 128 17.60 -10.30 2.56
CA GLU A 128 19.03 -10.26 2.94
C GLU A 128 19.77 -11.53 2.48
N LYS A 129 19.16 -12.72 2.63
CA LYS A 129 19.71 -14.00 2.12
C LYS A 129 19.80 -14.06 0.58
N LEU A 130 18.98 -13.28 -0.12
CA LEU A 130 19.03 -13.12 -1.58
C LEU A 130 20.06 -12.08 -2.03
N GLY A 131 20.77 -11.43 -1.09
CA GLY A 131 21.73 -10.37 -1.34
C GLY A 131 21.10 -9.00 -1.58
N LEU A 132 19.82 -8.81 -1.20
CA LEU A 132 19.10 -7.57 -1.40
C LEU A 132 19.24 -6.66 -0.17
N GLU A 133 19.52 -5.38 -0.41
CA GLU A 133 19.53 -4.36 0.65
C GLU A 133 18.08 -3.94 0.93
N THR A 134 17.60 -4.14 2.16
CA THR A 134 16.20 -3.99 2.53
C THR A 134 16.06 -3.50 3.97
N VAL A 135 14.98 -2.79 4.26
CA VAL A 135 14.67 -2.26 5.60
C VAL A 135 13.22 -2.54 5.96
N MET A 136 12.94 -2.57 7.26
CA MET A 136 11.58 -2.49 7.79
C MET A 136 11.27 -1.04 8.13
N ILE A 137 10.05 -0.61 7.82
CA ILE A 137 9.57 0.75 8.03
C ILE A 137 8.32 0.67 8.90
N PRO A 138 8.42 1.01 10.20
CA PRO A 138 7.27 1.17 11.06
C PRO A 138 6.56 2.50 10.75
N GLY A 139 5.24 2.54 10.93
CA GLY A 139 4.47 3.76 10.74
C GLY A 139 2.97 3.62 11.03
N THR A 140 2.24 4.68 10.73
CA THR A 140 0.77 4.75 10.82
C THR A 140 0.12 4.34 9.50
N SER A 141 -0.92 3.51 9.59
CA SER A 141 -1.77 3.12 8.48
C SER A 141 -3.11 3.87 8.46
N LYS A 142 -3.57 4.28 7.27
CA LYS A 142 -4.95 4.75 7.07
C LYS A 142 -5.79 3.61 6.53
N SER A 143 -6.30 2.78 7.43
CA SER A 143 -7.04 1.55 7.11
C SER A 143 -8.51 1.56 7.55
N HIS A 144 -8.88 2.46 8.46
CA HIS A 144 -10.25 2.59 8.99
C HIS A 144 -10.85 3.96 8.69
N GLN A 145 -12.17 4.02 8.48
CA GLN A 145 -12.90 5.27 8.20
C GLN A 145 -12.73 6.33 9.30
N MET A 146 -12.39 5.89 10.51
CA MET A 146 -12.15 6.77 11.66
C MET A 146 -10.79 7.49 11.59
N HIS A 147 -9.91 7.11 10.65
CA HIS A 147 -8.61 7.75 10.40
C HIS A 147 -8.74 8.92 9.40
N ILE A 148 -9.91 9.12 8.79
CA ILE A 148 -10.16 10.25 7.89
C ILE A 148 -10.22 11.55 8.72
N GLY A 149 -9.36 12.52 8.39
CA GLY A 149 -9.20 13.76 9.14
C GLY A 149 -8.30 13.65 10.38
N LYS A 150 -7.57 12.54 10.56
CA LYS A 150 -6.62 12.37 11.66
C LYS A 150 -5.17 12.38 11.15
N ALA A 151 -4.33 13.15 11.83
CA ALA A 151 -2.88 13.10 11.66
C ALA A 151 -2.33 11.69 11.95
N PRO A 152 -1.16 11.33 11.38
CA PRO A 152 -0.47 10.11 11.77
C PRO A 152 -0.23 10.07 13.29
N GLY A 153 -0.28 8.87 13.86
CA GLY A 153 -0.26 8.66 15.30
C GLY A 153 0.80 7.64 15.71
N ARG A 154 0.51 6.86 16.74
CA ARG A 154 1.38 5.74 17.14
C ARG A 154 1.41 4.71 16.00
N SER A 155 2.62 4.22 15.71
CA SER A 155 2.88 3.11 14.80
C SER A 155 1.91 1.96 15.04
N ASP A 156 1.12 1.62 14.02
CA ASP A 156 0.14 0.53 14.03
C ASP A 156 0.36 -0.46 12.87
N HIS A 157 1.36 -0.20 12.03
CA HIS A 157 1.69 -1.01 10.87
C HIS A 157 3.19 -1.02 10.58
N THR A 158 3.64 -2.01 9.81
CA THR A 158 5.05 -2.12 9.40
C THR A 158 5.14 -2.77 8.03
N TRP A 159 5.94 -2.18 7.15
CA TRP A 159 6.17 -2.62 5.77
C TRP A 159 7.67 -2.59 5.44
N ASN A 160 8.04 -2.72 4.16
CA ASN A 160 9.44 -2.72 3.75
C ASN A 160 9.75 -1.71 2.65
N ALA A 161 11.03 -1.33 2.57
CA ALA A 161 11.63 -0.83 1.34
C ALA A 161 12.81 -1.71 0.96
N VAL A 162 12.98 -1.98 -0.33
CA VAL A 162 14.12 -2.73 -0.88
C VAL A 162 14.81 -1.89 -1.93
N LYS A 163 16.14 -1.90 -1.92
CA LYS A 163 16.93 -1.13 -2.87
C LYS A 163 17.20 -1.93 -4.12
N ILE A 164 16.81 -1.40 -5.27
CA ILE A 164 16.96 -2.03 -6.57
C ILE A 164 17.60 -1.02 -7.51
N ASN A 165 18.71 -1.39 -8.15
CA ASN A 165 19.47 -0.51 -9.05
C ASN A 165 19.80 0.87 -8.43
N GLY A 166 20.10 0.90 -7.12
CA GLY A 166 20.43 2.13 -6.39
C GLY A 166 19.24 2.90 -5.83
N GLU A 167 18.00 2.55 -6.17
CA GLU A 167 16.79 3.24 -5.72
C GLU A 167 16.00 2.42 -4.70
N TRP A 168 15.51 3.07 -3.65
CA TRP A 168 14.58 2.46 -2.69
C TRP A 168 13.19 2.31 -3.31
N LYS A 169 12.65 1.08 -3.28
CA LYS A 169 11.30 0.75 -3.75
C LYS A 169 10.45 0.28 -2.57
N LEU A 170 9.28 0.87 -2.40
CA LEU A 170 8.33 0.55 -1.32
C LEU A 170 7.52 -0.71 -1.65
N LEU A 171 7.25 -1.52 -0.63
CA LEU A 171 6.34 -2.66 -0.74
C LEU A 171 5.70 -3.03 0.60
N ASP A 172 4.51 -3.63 0.51
CA ASP A 172 3.78 -4.16 1.67
C ASP A 172 3.26 -5.57 1.39
N THR A 173 3.97 -6.57 1.93
CA THR A 173 3.59 -7.97 1.79
C THR A 173 2.33 -8.34 2.57
N THR A 174 1.94 -7.57 3.59
CA THR A 174 0.74 -7.80 4.40
C THR A 174 -0.51 -7.43 3.62
N TRP A 175 -0.55 -6.20 3.09
CA TRP A 175 -1.68 -5.72 2.30
C TRP A 175 -1.65 -6.23 0.86
N GLY A 176 -0.48 -6.68 0.39
CA GLY A 176 -0.35 -7.47 -0.83
C GLY A 176 -0.96 -8.87 -0.72
N ALA A 177 -1.08 -9.44 0.50
CA ALA A 177 -1.57 -10.80 0.70
C ALA A 177 -3.10 -10.92 0.61
N GLY A 178 -3.82 -9.95 1.17
CA GLY A 178 -5.27 -10.04 1.23
C GLY A 178 -5.94 -9.01 2.11
N VAL A 179 -7.20 -9.30 2.44
CA VAL A 179 -8.08 -8.39 3.16
C VAL A 179 -8.81 -9.12 4.29
N VAL A 180 -9.19 -8.38 5.32
CA VAL A 180 -10.06 -8.85 6.38
C VAL A 180 -11.48 -8.36 6.08
N THR A 181 -12.44 -9.28 5.98
CA THR A 181 -13.82 -8.95 5.59
C THR A 181 -14.84 -9.79 6.36
N GLY A 182 -16.10 -9.37 6.32
CA GLY A 182 -17.23 -10.06 6.95
C GLY A 182 -17.60 -9.51 8.33
N GLU A 183 -18.85 -9.74 8.74
CA GLU A 183 -19.35 -9.38 10.08
C GLU A 183 -18.58 -10.08 11.20
N LYS A 184 -18.23 -11.35 10.94
CA LYS A 184 -17.21 -12.08 11.69
C LYS A 184 -15.90 -11.93 10.93
N PRO A 185 -14.96 -11.08 11.39
CA PRO A 185 -13.76 -10.77 10.62
C PRO A 185 -12.97 -12.04 10.30
N ALA A 186 -12.73 -12.27 9.01
CA ALA A 186 -11.93 -13.36 8.52
C ALA A 186 -10.95 -12.86 7.46
N PHE A 187 -9.70 -13.36 7.51
CA PHE A 187 -8.71 -13.07 6.50
C PHE A 187 -9.00 -13.88 5.22
N ASN A 188 -9.07 -13.19 4.10
CA ASN A 188 -9.23 -13.76 2.78
C ASN A 188 -8.02 -13.37 1.92
N PHE A 189 -7.37 -14.37 1.33
CA PHE A 189 -6.34 -14.12 0.33
C PHE A 189 -6.93 -13.35 -0.83
N LYS A 190 -6.26 -12.26 -1.19
CA LYS A 190 -6.61 -11.39 -2.30
C LYS A 190 -5.35 -10.68 -2.73
N PHE A 191 -4.55 -11.41 -3.51
CA PHE A 191 -3.28 -10.92 -4.00
C PHE A 191 -3.44 -9.55 -4.66
N ASN A 192 -2.68 -8.58 -4.17
CA ASN A 192 -2.71 -7.20 -4.64
C ASN A 192 -1.27 -6.76 -4.96
N ASP A 193 -0.93 -6.83 -6.24
CA ASP A 193 0.37 -6.45 -6.76
C ASP A 193 0.62 -4.94 -6.71
N GLY A 194 -0.44 -4.14 -6.58
CA GLY A 194 -0.36 -2.70 -6.41
C GLY A 194 0.40 -2.24 -5.16
N TYR A 195 0.69 -3.16 -4.23
CA TYR A 195 1.57 -2.95 -3.07
C TYR A 195 3.02 -3.39 -3.28
N PHE A 196 3.45 -3.68 -4.52
CA PHE A 196 4.83 -4.00 -4.85
C PHE A 196 5.44 -2.92 -5.75
N PHE A 197 6.53 -2.30 -5.30
CA PHE A 197 7.17 -1.17 -5.97
C PHE A 197 6.18 -0.04 -6.26
N THR A 198 5.26 0.19 -5.32
CA THR A 198 4.28 1.25 -5.42
C THR A 198 4.99 2.60 -5.40
N GLU A 199 4.58 3.49 -6.31
CA GLU A 199 5.08 4.86 -6.34
C GLU A 199 4.83 5.57 -5.00
N PRO A 200 5.80 6.37 -4.50
CA PRO A 200 5.70 7.02 -3.20
C PRO A 200 4.40 7.78 -2.95
N ASP A 201 3.91 8.55 -3.93
CA ASP A 201 2.67 9.31 -3.79
C ASP A 201 1.42 8.41 -3.68
N LYS A 202 1.44 7.22 -4.30
CA LYS A 202 0.36 6.23 -4.18
C LYS A 202 0.46 5.46 -2.86
N PHE A 203 1.67 5.12 -2.41
CA PHE A 203 1.89 4.43 -1.15
C PHE A 203 1.55 5.33 0.06
N PHE A 204 1.85 6.64 -0.05
CA PHE A 204 1.47 7.67 0.93
C PHE A 204 -0.03 7.75 1.20
N LEU A 205 -0.88 7.29 0.26
CA LEU A 205 -2.33 7.37 0.40
C LEU A 205 -2.85 6.64 1.66
N ASN A 206 -2.11 5.64 2.12
CA ASN A 206 -2.48 4.87 3.29
C ASN A 206 -1.31 4.43 4.19
N HIS A 207 -0.06 4.82 3.89
CA HIS A 207 1.12 4.60 4.73
C HIS A 207 1.84 5.90 5.09
N TYR A 208 2.02 6.17 6.38
CA TYR A 208 2.85 7.27 6.88
C TYR A 208 3.95 6.73 7.80
N PRO A 209 5.24 6.77 7.42
CA PRO A 209 6.32 6.21 8.23
C PRO A 209 6.61 7.05 9.47
N ASP A 210 7.13 6.41 10.53
CA ASP A 210 7.59 7.11 11.73
C ASP A 210 8.83 7.99 11.46
N ASP A 211 9.68 7.57 10.53
CA ASP A 211 10.81 8.36 10.00
C ASP A 211 10.47 8.87 8.60
N GLU A 212 10.25 10.18 8.50
CA GLU A 212 9.79 10.87 7.28
C GLU A 212 10.73 10.71 6.09
N LYS A 213 12.00 10.32 6.28
CA LYS A 213 12.89 10.01 5.15
C LYS A 213 12.35 8.88 4.26
N TRP A 214 11.51 8.00 4.82
CA TRP A 214 10.88 6.90 4.12
C TRP A 214 9.57 7.26 3.41
N LEU A 215 9.13 8.53 3.48
CA LEU A 215 8.01 9.00 2.66
C LEU A 215 8.36 8.92 1.18
N LEU A 216 9.62 9.21 0.82
CA LEU A 216 10.10 9.30 -0.56
C LEU A 216 9.27 10.26 -1.43
N THR A 217 8.59 11.21 -0.79
CA THR A 217 7.79 12.28 -1.39
C THR A 217 7.86 13.53 -0.51
N LYS A 218 7.33 14.66 -0.99
CA LYS A 218 7.29 15.95 -0.29
C LYS A 218 6.00 16.15 0.53
N LYS A 219 5.19 15.11 0.70
CA LYS A 219 3.93 15.16 1.45
C LYS A 219 4.18 15.27 2.94
N THR A 220 3.19 15.80 3.66
CA THR A 220 3.26 16.11 5.09
C THR A 220 2.22 15.34 5.89
N ALA A 221 2.38 15.29 7.21
CA ALA A 221 1.37 14.78 8.14
C ALA A 221 -0.03 15.40 7.94
N ASN A 222 -0.08 16.70 7.59
CA ASN A 222 -1.34 17.39 7.30
C ASN A 222 -1.95 16.93 5.97
N ASP A 223 -1.15 16.69 4.94
CA ASP A 223 -1.64 16.08 3.70
C ASP A 223 -2.25 14.71 4.00
N PHE A 224 -1.56 13.88 4.79
CA PHE A 224 -2.05 12.56 5.19
C PHE A 224 -3.37 12.63 5.95
N ALA A 225 -3.49 13.57 6.89
CA ALA A 225 -4.73 13.77 7.65
C ALA A 225 -5.92 14.08 6.74
N ASN A 226 -5.69 14.95 5.75
CA ASN A 226 -6.70 15.43 4.83
C ASN A 226 -7.07 14.46 3.71
N LEU A 227 -6.33 13.37 3.51
CA LEU A 227 -6.69 12.37 2.50
C LEU A 227 -7.98 11.60 2.87
N PRO A 228 -8.79 11.22 1.86
CA PRO A 228 -9.79 10.17 2.04
C PRO A 228 -9.11 8.83 2.37
N LEU A 229 -9.92 7.86 2.76
CA LEU A 229 -9.47 6.48 2.91
C LEU A 229 -9.51 5.78 1.56
N TYR A 230 -8.37 5.36 1.02
CA TYR A 230 -8.31 4.51 -0.17
C TYR A 230 -8.13 3.04 0.22
N TYR A 231 -9.05 2.19 -0.26
CA TYR A 231 -9.00 0.74 -0.04
C TYR A 231 -8.07 0.07 -1.04
N GLY A 232 -7.62 -1.15 -0.77
CA GLY A 232 -6.75 -1.90 -1.70
C GLY A 232 -7.32 -2.05 -3.13
N ASN A 233 -8.64 -2.00 -3.31
CA ASN A 233 -9.27 -2.02 -4.63
C ASN A 233 -8.93 -0.77 -5.49
N TYR A 234 -8.57 0.36 -4.87
CA TYR A 234 -8.05 1.54 -5.57
C TYR A 234 -6.80 1.18 -6.36
N LEU A 235 -5.82 0.55 -5.70
CA LEU A 235 -4.57 0.12 -6.33
C LEU A 235 -4.82 -1.01 -7.34
N MET A 236 -5.61 -2.02 -7.00
CA MET A 236 -5.90 -3.15 -7.91
C MET A 236 -6.62 -2.71 -9.19
N GLY A 237 -7.50 -1.70 -9.09
CA GLY A 237 -8.19 -1.14 -10.25
C GLY A 237 -7.34 -0.15 -11.05
N ASN A 238 -6.23 0.33 -10.46
CA ASN A 238 -5.45 1.47 -10.95
C ASN A 238 -6.30 2.72 -11.21
N TYR A 239 -7.36 2.91 -10.42
CA TYR A 239 -8.24 4.08 -10.54
C TYR A 239 -7.50 5.33 -10.09
N ASP A 240 -7.86 6.48 -10.67
CA ASP A 240 -7.33 7.77 -10.24
C ASP A 240 -8.45 8.73 -9.83
N PHE A 241 -8.47 9.13 -8.56
CA PHE A 241 -9.47 10.05 -8.02
C PHE A 241 -8.95 11.47 -8.15
N ILE A 242 -9.28 12.11 -9.27
CA ILE A 242 -8.86 13.47 -9.60
C ILE A 242 -9.51 14.47 -8.63
N SER A 243 -10.79 14.28 -8.32
CA SER A 243 -11.52 15.03 -7.30
C SER A 243 -12.61 14.19 -6.62
N PRO A 244 -12.95 14.50 -5.36
CA PRO A 244 -12.25 15.42 -4.46
C PRO A 244 -10.99 14.78 -3.86
N LYS A 245 -9.96 15.60 -3.64
CA LYS A 245 -8.69 15.16 -3.01
C LYS A 245 -8.73 15.16 -1.49
N MET A 246 -9.68 15.89 -0.90
CA MET A 246 -9.88 15.95 0.54
C MET A 246 -10.86 14.88 1.01
N GLY A 247 -10.61 14.35 2.21
CA GLY A 247 -11.38 13.27 2.82
C GLY A 247 -12.51 13.74 3.72
N THR A 248 -12.51 14.99 4.16
CA THR A 248 -13.48 15.53 5.13
C THR A 248 -14.34 16.62 4.51
N PHE A 249 -15.66 16.50 4.69
CA PHE A 249 -16.65 17.49 4.29
C PHE A 249 -17.49 17.88 5.51
N THR A 250 -17.18 19.04 6.09
CA THR A 250 -17.82 19.54 7.32
C THR A 250 -18.66 20.81 7.10
N ASP A 251 -18.50 21.47 5.96
CA ASP A 251 -19.13 22.76 5.70
C ASP A 251 -20.56 22.54 5.19
N LYS A 252 -21.53 23.15 5.89
CA LYS A 252 -22.95 23.10 5.51
C LYS A 252 -23.24 23.76 4.17
N LYS A 253 -22.32 24.55 3.60
CA LYS A 253 -22.50 25.19 2.29
C LYS A 253 -22.45 24.22 1.10
N TYR A 254 -21.87 23.04 1.26
CA TYR A 254 -21.81 22.05 0.18
C TYR A 254 -23.16 21.34 0.07
N ASN A 255 -23.89 21.60 -1.01
CA ASN A 255 -25.09 20.85 -1.39
C ASN A 255 -24.78 19.64 -2.28
N VAL A 256 -23.58 19.59 -2.84
CA VAL A 256 -23.06 18.48 -3.65
C VAL A 256 -21.56 18.32 -3.41
N ILE A 257 -21.04 17.11 -3.63
CA ILE A 257 -19.61 16.82 -3.74
C ILE A 257 -19.32 16.40 -5.19
N PRO A 258 -18.53 17.18 -5.95
CA PRO A 258 -18.18 16.83 -7.32
C PRO A 258 -17.06 15.80 -7.37
N PHE A 259 -17.35 14.65 -7.96
CA PHE A 259 -16.40 13.58 -8.20
C PHE A 259 -15.90 13.60 -9.64
N LYS A 260 -14.61 13.33 -9.80
CA LYS A 260 -13.99 13.02 -11.08
C LYS A 260 -13.01 11.88 -10.89
N ILE A 261 -13.26 10.77 -11.56
CA ILE A 261 -12.46 9.54 -11.45
C ILE A 261 -12.00 9.14 -12.86
N ALA A 262 -10.72 8.84 -13.03
CA ALA A 262 -10.10 8.40 -14.28
C ALA A 262 -9.60 6.95 -14.19
N ASN A 263 -9.09 6.43 -15.32
CA ASN A 263 -8.66 5.05 -15.52
C ASN A 263 -9.78 4.01 -15.31
N LEU A 264 -11.04 4.39 -15.57
CA LEU A 264 -12.14 3.42 -15.61
C LEU A 264 -12.11 2.64 -16.92
N LYS A 265 -12.46 1.36 -16.83
CA LYS A 265 -12.59 0.47 -17.99
C LYS A 265 -14.03 0.51 -18.51
N ALA A 266 -14.19 0.21 -19.80
CA ALA A 266 -15.51 0.01 -20.38
C ALA A 266 -16.26 -1.08 -19.58
N GLY A 267 -17.46 -0.74 -19.09
CA GLY A 267 -18.29 -1.62 -18.26
C GLY A 267 -18.08 -1.49 -16.75
N ASP A 268 -17.13 -0.67 -16.27
CA ASP A 268 -17.01 -0.37 -14.84
C ASP A 268 -18.26 0.36 -14.34
N ALA A 269 -18.89 -0.16 -13.29
CA ALA A 269 -20.09 0.41 -12.70
C ALA A 269 -19.77 1.14 -11.39
N VAL A 270 -19.97 2.46 -11.38
CA VAL A 270 -19.70 3.32 -10.22
C VAL A 270 -20.97 3.47 -9.37
N HIS A 271 -20.80 3.31 -8.07
CA HIS A 271 -21.86 3.48 -7.09
C HIS A 271 -21.35 4.27 -5.89
N TYR A 272 -22.26 4.84 -5.11
CA TYR A 272 -21.94 5.40 -3.80
C TYR A 272 -22.98 5.02 -2.76
N ALA A 273 -22.60 5.05 -1.49
CA ALA A 273 -23.50 4.87 -0.36
C ALA A 273 -23.04 5.68 0.85
N PHE A 274 -24.00 6.24 1.60
CA PHE A 274 -23.74 6.80 2.92
C PHE A 274 -23.94 5.73 3.99
N SER A 275 -23.11 5.72 5.02
CA SER A 275 -23.12 4.70 6.08
C SER A 275 -24.41 4.65 6.89
N LYS A 276 -25.18 5.75 6.91
CA LYS A 276 -26.47 5.83 7.60
C LYS A 276 -27.65 5.45 6.69
N ASP A 277 -27.42 5.40 5.39
CA ASP A 277 -28.43 5.07 4.40
C ASP A 277 -28.42 3.57 4.16
N ARG A 278 -29.59 2.95 4.06
CA ARG A 278 -29.72 1.54 3.67
C ARG A 278 -29.79 1.37 2.14
N LYS A 279 -29.20 2.31 1.40
CA LYS A 279 -29.31 2.40 -0.06
C LYS A 279 -27.94 2.57 -0.69
N ILE A 280 -27.70 1.83 -1.76
CA ILE A 280 -26.61 2.05 -2.70
C ILE A 280 -27.19 2.79 -3.91
N VAL A 281 -26.53 3.86 -4.35
CA VAL A 281 -26.95 4.67 -5.49
C VAL A 281 -26.01 4.42 -6.65
N ALA A 282 -26.55 4.04 -7.81
CA ALA A 282 -25.80 3.90 -9.04
C ALA A 282 -25.54 5.28 -9.67
N VAL A 283 -24.33 5.49 -10.18
CA VAL A 283 -23.97 6.65 -10.99
C VAL A 283 -24.24 6.29 -12.45
N ASN A 284 -25.16 7.02 -13.08
CA ASN A 284 -25.58 6.77 -14.47
C ASN A 284 -24.92 7.73 -15.47
N GLU A 285 -23.94 8.52 -15.04
CA GLU A 285 -23.21 9.43 -15.91
C GLU A 285 -22.34 8.66 -16.91
N PRO A 286 -22.28 9.08 -18.18
CA PRO A 286 -21.48 8.41 -19.18
C PRO A 286 -19.99 8.63 -18.94
N LEU A 287 -19.16 7.65 -19.34
CA LEU A 287 -17.72 7.85 -19.43
C LEU A 287 -17.39 8.83 -20.56
N ASN A 288 -16.48 9.76 -20.29
CA ASN A 288 -15.78 10.55 -21.29
C ASN A 288 -14.36 10.01 -21.42
N GLY A 289 -14.12 9.17 -22.43
CA GLY A 289 -12.91 8.36 -22.51
C GLY A 289 -12.88 7.32 -21.37
N ASP A 290 -11.87 7.41 -20.51
CA ASP A 290 -11.69 6.56 -19.32
C ASP A 290 -12.11 7.27 -18.01
N THR A 291 -12.76 8.43 -18.13
CA THR A 291 -13.05 9.32 -17.02
C THR A 291 -14.55 9.48 -16.82
N ILE A 292 -15.02 9.39 -15.57
CA ILE A 292 -16.38 9.75 -15.17
C ILE A 292 -16.37 11.01 -14.31
N ALA A 293 -17.39 11.85 -14.47
CA ALA A 293 -17.65 12.98 -13.58
C ALA A 293 -19.11 12.92 -13.13
N PHE A 294 -19.36 13.09 -11.83
CA PHE A 294 -20.70 13.04 -11.25
C PHE A 294 -20.75 13.79 -9.93
N ASP A 295 -21.94 14.23 -9.53
CA ASP A 295 -22.16 14.89 -8.26
C ASP A 295 -22.83 13.94 -7.25
N VAL A 296 -22.30 13.91 -6.03
CA VAL A 296 -22.98 13.27 -4.90
C VAL A 296 -23.75 14.34 -4.12
N PRO A 297 -25.10 14.31 -4.11
CA PRO A 297 -25.88 15.28 -3.37
C PRO A 297 -25.69 15.13 -1.87
N LEU A 298 -25.71 16.27 -1.17
CA LEU A 298 -25.72 16.36 0.28
C LEU A 298 -26.98 17.10 0.72
N ASP A 299 -27.70 16.54 1.68
CA ASP A 299 -28.84 17.15 2.36
C ASP A 299 -28.57 17.32 3.87
N ALA A 300 -29.54 17.87 4.62
CA ALA A 300 -29.40 18.09 6.06
C ALA A 300 -29.23 16.81 6.89
N SER A 301 -29.55 15.64 6.33
CA SER A 301 -29.41 14.34 6.98
C SER A 301 -28.06 13.66 6.68
N SER A 302 -27.34 14.16 5.67
CA SER A 302 -26.06 13.61 5.21
C SER A 302 -24.97 13.73 6.28
N ASN A 303 -24.69 12.62 6.96
CA ASN A 303 -23.69 12.51 8.02
C ASN A 303 -23.16 11.07 8.10
N GLY A 304 -21.89 10.88 8.47
CA GLY A 304 -21.23 9.59 8.59
C GLY A 304 -20.15 9.41 7.53
N THR A 305 -20.09 8.23 6.92
CA THR A 305 -19.11 7.93 5.87
C THR A 305 -19.81 7.82 4.52
N LEU A 306 -19.33 8.57 3.52
CA LEU A 306 -19.64 8.34 2.11
C LEU A 306 -18.60 7.38 1.52
N THR A 307 -19.03 6.26 0.95
CA THR A 307 -18.14 5.31 0.28
C THR A 307 -18.44 5.23 -1.20
N ILE A 308 -17.39 5.32 -2.03
CA ILE A 308 -17.46 5.10 -3.47
C ILE A 308 -17.08 3.65 -3.76
N TYR A 309 -17.90 2.99 -4.57
CA TYR A 309 -17.73 1.62 -5.02
C TYR A 309 -17.56 1.59 -6.54
N ILE A 310 -16.66 0.74 -7.02
CA ILE A 310 -16.55 0.41 -8.44
C ILE A 310 -16.65 -1.10 -8.56
N ASN A 311 -17.58 -1.58 -9.39
CA ASN A 311 -17.89 -3.01 -9.53
C ASN A 311 -18.20 -3.68 -8.18
N GLN A 312 -19.01 -3.00 -7.36
CA GLN A 312 -19.43 -3.43 -6.02
C GLN A 312 -18.29 -3.60 -4.99
N LYS A 313 -17.08 -3.10 -5.31
CA LYS A 313 -15.94 -3.12 -4.41
C LYS A 313 -15.69 -1.71 -3.88
N SER A 314 -15.52 -1.56 -2.56
CA SER A 314 -15.19 -0.26 -1.97
C SER A 314 -13.82 0.22 -2.46
N VAL A 315 -13.75 1.45 -2.94
CA VAL A 315 -12.52 2.03 -3.53
C VAL A 315 -12.02 3.21 -2.70
N ALA A 316 -12.90 4.14 -2.35
CA ALA A 316 -12.57 5.30 -1.52
C ALA A 316 -13.68 5.60 -0.51
N ALA A 317 -13.34 6.14 0.64
CA ALA A 317 -14.28 6.60 1.66
C ALA A 317 -13.93 8.00 2.16
N TYR A 318 -14.98 8.77 2.43
CA TYR A 318 -14.96 10.18 2.83
C TYR A 318 -15.79 10.36 4.09
N ARG A 319 -15.36 11.24 4.99
CA ARG A 319 -16.10 11.59 6.19
C ARG A 319 -16.97 12.81 5.93
N ILE A 320 -18.26 12.64 6.15
CA ILE A 320 -19.29 13.67 6.00
C ILE A 320 -19.78 14.04 7.40
N ASN A 321 -19.72 15.32 7.75
CA ASN A 321 -20.16 15.81 9.06
C ASN A 321 -20.85 17.17 8.90
N ARG A 322 -22.12 17.14 8.47
CA ARG A 322 -22.98 18.33 8.41
C ARG A 322 -23.66 18.59 9.74
#